data_AF-A0A367ILR4-F1
#
_entry.id   AF-A0A367ILR4-F1
#
_cell.length_a   1.000
_cell.length_b   1.000
_cell.length_c   1.000
_cell.angle_alpha   90.00
_cell.angle_beta   90.00
_cell.angle_gamma   90.00
#
_symmetry.space_group_name_H-M   'P 1'
#
loop_
_entity.id
_entity.type
_entity.pdbx_description
1 polymer ?
#
loop_
_entity_poly.entity_id
_entity_poly.type
_entity_poly.pdbx_seq_one_letter_code
_entity_poly.pdbx_strand_id
1 'polypeptide(L)'
;MPRSQKAAFLRQGEYPNKPNAKKAKLIDQYYAKSHCVVCNTLTDQVLCETCTSEPHKTIYTLTSRQTLSQSKLRKLLNVCQDCSNLSALDAITVCEADYADVPCDSLDCPVYYERLKAKKDVTATSSYDNLINEL
;
A
#
# COMPACT_ATOMS: atom_id res chain seq x y z
N MET A 1 -8.71 5.64 -3.76
CA MET A 1 -8.43 5.15 -2.40
C MET A 1 -8.64 6.28 -1.41
N PRO A 2 -9.52 6.12 -0.41
CA PRO A 2 -9.66 7.10 0.66
C PRO A 2 -8.33 7.19 1.45
N ARG A 3 -7.89 8.42 1.72
CA ARG A 3 -6.59 8.77 2.35
C ARG A 3 -6.34 8.06 3.70
N SER A 4 -7.35 7.51 4.35
CA SER A 4 -7.25 6.81 5.63
C SER A 4 -6.45 5.50 5.58
N GLN A 5 -6.42 4.81 4.44
CA GLN A 5 -5.69 3.54 4.31
C GLN A 5 -4.16 3.71 4.36
N LYS A 6 -3.64 4.90 4.04
CA LYS A 6 -2.19 5.18 4.08
C LYS A 6 -1.65 5.33 5.50
N ALA A 7 -2.49 5.74 6.46
CA ALA A 7 -2.06 6.01 7.82
C ALA A 7 -1.84 4.73 8.65
N ALA A 8 -2.60 3.67 8.37
CA ALA A 8 -2.44 2.39 9.07
C ALA A 8 -1.16 1.64 8.65
N PHE A 9 -0.80 1.73 7.36
CA PHE A 9 0.29 0.94 6.78
C PHE A 9 1.69 1.54 7.02
N LEU A 10 1.79 2.87 7.14
CA LEU A 10 3.04 3.57 7.48
C LEU A 10 3.56 3.29 8.91
N ARG A 11 2.88 2.44 9.69
CA ARG A 11 3.32 2.03 11.03
C ARG A 11 4.12 0.73 11.09
N GLN A 12 4.31 0.03 9.97
CA GLN A 12 5.20 -1.14 9.91
C GLN A 12 6.68 -0.79 9.72
N GLY A 13 7.01 0.50 9.56
CA GLY A 13 8.39 0.95 9.78
C GLY A 13 8.69 0.93 11.28
N GLU A 14 9.49 -0.03 11.73
CA GLU A 14 10.00 -0.13 13.10
C GLU A 14 10.64 1.20 13.53
N TYR A 15 9.91 2.00 14.32
CA TYR A 15 10.53 3.02 15.16
C TYR A 15 10.92 2.34 16.48
N PRO A 16 12.21 2.28 16.84
CA PRO A 16 12.63 1.67 18.09
C PRO A 16 12.06 2.48 19.25
N ASN A 17 10.97 2.00 19.83
CA ASN A 17 10.37 2.55 21.03
C ASN A 17 11.31 2.23 22.21
N LYS A 18 12.27 3.14 22.48
CA LYS A 18 12.86 3.24 23.82
C LYS A 18 11.87 4.03 24.68
N PRO A 19 11.21 3.43 25.68
CA PRO A 19 10.30 4.18 26.53
C PRO A 19 11.12 5.04 27.47
N ASN A 20 11.37 6.30 27.10
CA ASN A 20 11.82 7.28 28.08
C ASN A 20 10.59 7.86 28.78
N ALA A 21 10.46 7.52 30.06
CA ALA A 21 9.32 7.74 30.93
C ALA A 21 9.11 9.21 31.32
N LYS A 22 8.97 10.11 30.34
CA LYS A 22 8.59 11.50 30.58
C LYS A 22 7.46 11.93 29.63
N LYS A 23 6.23 11.59 30.05
CA LYS A 23 4.94 12.25 29.74
C LYS A 23 4.89 13.06 28.43
N ALA A 24 5.05 12.39 27.30
CA ALA A 24 4.75 12.98 26.01
C ALA A 24 3.27 12.71 25.69
N LYS A 25 2.36 13.54 26.21
CA LYS A 25 0.95 13.57 25.76
C LYS A 25 0.88 14.24 24.38
N LEU A 26 1.42 13.58 23.35
CA LEU A 26 1.31 14.05 21.97
C LEU A 26 -0.05 13.65 21.37
N ILE A 27 -0.55 14.48 20.46
CA ILE A 27 -1.72 14.20 19.60
C ILE A 27 -1.58 12.81 18.93
N ASP A 28 -0.35 12.38 18.66
CA ASP A 28 -0.01 11.06 18.11
C ASP A 28 -0.50 9.88 18.98
N GLN A 29 -0.59 10.04 20.30
CA GLN A 29 -1.16 9.03 21.20
C GLN A 29 -2.67 8.87 20.99
N TYR A 30 -3.39 9.96 20.66
CA TYR A 30 -4.82 9.89 20.35
C TYR A 30 -5.09 9.25 18.99
N TYR A 31 -4.16 9.40 18.04
CA TYR A 31 -4.20 8.69 16.76
C TYR A 31 -3.66 7.26 16.84
N ALA A 32 -3.18 6.79 18.00
CA ALA A 32 -2.56 5.47 18.14
C ALA A 32 -3.51 4.30 17.87
N LYS A 33 -4.83 4.51 17.86
CA LYS A 33 -5.82 3.47 17.58
C LYS A 33 -5.67 2.89 16.17
N SER A 34 -5.38 1.59 16.08
CA SER A 34 -5.38 0.84 14.83
C SER A 34 -6.80 0.52 14.37
N HIS A 35 -6.93 0.26 13.07
CA HIS A 35 -8.18 -0.17 12.45
C HIS A 35 -7.92 -1.49 11.75
N CYS A 36 -8.90 -2.38 11.74
CA CYS A 36 -8.82 -3.63 10.99
C CYS A 36 -8.59 -3.33 9.51
N VAL A 37 -7.58 -3.96 8.91
CA VAL A 37 -7.23 -3.75 7.49
C VAL A 37 -8.40 -4.08 6.56
N VAL A 38 -9.26 -5.05 6.92
CA VAL A 38 -10.36 -5.52 6.07
C VAL A 38 -11.63 -4.67 6.23
N CYS A 39 -12.18 -4.58 7.45
CA CYS A 39 -13.48 -3.94 7.71
C CYS A 39 -13.39 -2.53 8.32
N ASN A 40 -12.18 -2.05 8.64
CA ASN A 40 -11.92 -0.72 9.19
C ASN A 40 -12.63 -0.42 10.52
N THR A 41 -12.97 -1.47 11.29
CA THR A 41 -13.41 -1.34 12.69
C THR A 41 -12.22 -1.00 13.58
N LEU A 42 -12.47 -0.32 14.69
CA LEU A 42 -11.43 0.04 15.65
C LEU A 42 -10.92 -1.21 16.37
N THR A 43 -9.62 -1.48 16.29
CA THR A 43 -8.99 -2.66 16.90
C THR A 43 -7.57 -2.37 17.32
N ASP A 44 -7.09 -3.01 18.38
CA ASP A 44 -5.67 -2.93 18.79
C ASP A 44 -4.77 -3.87 17.98
N GLN A 45 -5.38 -4.75 17.17
CA GLN A 45 -4.73 -5.71 16.28
C GLN A 45 -4.91 -5.31 14.80
N VAL A 46 -4.08 -5.87 13.92
CA VAL A 46 -4.14 -5.65 12.45
C VAL A 46 -5.46 -6.17 11.85
N LEU A 47 -5.98 -7.27 12.41
CA LEU A 47 -7.28 -7.86 12.07
C LEU A 47 -8.18 -7.88 13.30
N CYS A 48 -9.48 -7.64 13.12
CA CYS A 48 -10.47 -7.82 14.17
C CYS A 48 -10.84 -9.29 14.35
N GLU A 49 -11.35 -9.65 15.54
CA GLU A 49 -11.77 -11.02 15.87
C GLU A 49 -12.73 -11.62 14.83
N THR A 50 -13.65 -10.80 14.29
CA THR A 50 -14.57 -11.26 13.25
C THR A 50 -13.86 -11.59 11.94
N CYS A 51 -12.90 -10.79 11.51
CA CYS A 51 -12.09 -11.07 10.31
C CYS A 51 -11.10 -12.21 10.53
N THR A 52 -10.65 -12.45 11.76
CA THR A 52 -9.84 -13.63 12.09
C THR A 52 -10.69 -14.90 12.08
N SER A 53 -11.96 -14.83 12.48
CA SER A 53 -12.88 -15.99 12.48
C SER A 53 -13.34 -16.45 11.10
N GLU A 54 -13.24 -15.60 10.07
CA GLU A 54 -13.69 -15.90 8.70
C GLU A 54 -12.53 -15.79 7.67
N PRO A 55 -11.46 -16.61 7.78
CA PRO A 55 -10.22 -16.42 7.02
C PRO A 55 -10.44 -16.38 5.51
N HIS A 56 -11.36 -17.19 4.96
CA HIS A 56 -11.66 -17.21 3.53
C HIS A 56 -12.13 -15.85 2.99
N LYS A 57 -13.00 -15.14 3.71
CA LYS A 57 -13.47 -13.80 3.28
C LYS A 57 -12.36 -12.76 3.40
N THR A 58 -11.53 -12.90 4.42
CA THR A 58 -10.39 -12.03 4.73
C THR A 58 -9.35 -12.12 3.62
N ILE A 59 -8.92 -13.34 3.30
CA ILE A 59 -7.99 -13.65 2.20
C ILE A 59 -8.54 -13.12 0.87
N TYR A 60 -9.78 -13.47 0.52
CA TYR A 60 -10.41 -12.98 -0.72
C TYR A 60 -10.39 -11.46 -0.82
N THR A 61 -10.73 -10.77 0.27
CA THR A 61 -10.76 -9.30 0.29
C THR A 61 -9.37 -8.69 0.13
N LEU A 62 -8.36 -9.23 0.81
CA LEU A 62 -6.98 -8.76 0.73
C LEU A 62 -6.40 -8.99 -0.67
N THR A 63 -6.53 -10.19 -1.22
CA THR A 63 -6.09 -10.52 -2.58
C THR A 63 -6.84 -9.70 -3.63
N SER A 64 -8.15 -9.51 -3.48
CA SER A 64 -8.94 -8.66 -4.39
C SER A 64 -8.41 -7.22 -4.42
N ARG A 65 -8.05 -6.66 -3.27
CA ARG A 65 -7.47 -5.31 -3.19
C ARG A 65 -6.09 -5.22 -3.83
N GLN A 66 -5.25 -6.23 -3.63
CA GLN A 66 -3.92 -6.33 -4.22
C GLN A 66 -3.99 -6.47 -5.75
N THR A 67 -4.90 -7.30 -6.27
CA THR A 67 -5.10 -7.42 -7.72
C THR A 67 -5.61 -6.12 -8.33
N LEU A 68 -6.50 -5.39 -7.63
CA LEU A 68 -7.02 -4.10 -8.09
C LEU A 68 -5.94 -3.01 -8.11
N SER A 69 -5.07 -2.93 -7.09
CA SER A 69 -3.96 -1.98 -7.07
C SER A 69 -2.97 -2.26 -8.20
N GLN A 70 -2.60 -3.53 -8.40
CA GLN A 70 -1.73 -3.95 -9.49
C GLN A 70 -2.34 -3.67 -10.87
N SER A 71 -3.62 -3.98 -11.07
CA SER A 71 -4.32 -3.69 -12.33
C SER A 71 -4.32 -2.20 -12.65
N LYS A 72 -4.54 -1.35 -11.65
CA LYS A 72 -4.48 0.10 -11.81
C LYS A 72 -3.09 0.57 -12.24
N LEU A 73 -2.02 0.07 -11.59
CA LEU A 73 -0.66 0.41 -11.97
C LEU A 73 -0.35 -0.03 -13.41
N ARG A 74 -0.70 -1.27 -13.78
CA ARG A 74 -0.50 -1.78 -15.15
C ARG A 74 -1.18 -0.91 -16.21
N LYS A 75 -2.42 -0.47 -15.97
CA LYS A 75 -3.14 0.43 -16.89
C LYS A 75 -2.42 1.76 -17.09
N LEU A 76 -1.90 2.36 -16.01
CA LEU A 76 -1.16 3.62 -16.09
C LEU A 76 0.19 3.43 -16.81
N LEU A 77 0.88 2.31 -16.58
CA LEU A 77 2.12 1.98 -17.28
C LEU A 77 1.89 1.78 -18.77
N ASN A 78 0.80 1.12 -19.19
CA ASN A 78 0.45 0.98 -20.60
C ASN A 78 0.26 2.35 -21.27
N VAL A 79 -0.43 3.28 -20.62
CA VAL A 79 -0.58 4.67 -21.13
C VAL A 79 0.78 5.35 -21.28
N CYS A 80 1.69 5.18 -20.32
CA CYS A 80 3.04 5.72 -20.43
C CYS A 80 3.86 5.05 -21.55
N GLN A 81 3.71 3.74 -21.76
CA GLN A 81 4.35 3.01 -22.86
C GLN A 81 3.87 3.51 -24.21
N ASP A 82 2.55 3.63 -24.39
CA ASP A 82 1.94 4.15 -25.62
C ASP A 82 2.40 5.60 -25.91
N CYS A 83 2.49 6.44 -24.87
CA CYS A 83 2.92 7.83 -25.00
C CYS A 83 4.42 7.97 -25.36
N SER A 84 5.26 7.07 -24.85
CA SER A 84 6.72 7.14 -25.01
C SER A 84 7.24 6.25 -26.14
N ASN A 85 6.39 5.41 -26.74
CA ASN A 85 6.75 4.33 -27.64
C ASN A 85 7.86 3.41 -27.07
N LEU A 86 7.92 3.27 -25.75
CA LEU A 86 8.85 2.35 -25.08
C LEU A 86 8.28 0.93 -25.11
N SER A 87 9.12 -0.04 -25.46
CA SER A 87 8.77 -1.44 -25.32
C SER A 87 8.64 -1.81 -23.85
N ALA A 88 7.85 -2.85 -23.55
CA ALA A 88 7.74 -3.39 -22.19
C ALA A 88 9.12 -3.76 -21.61
N LEU A 89 10.08 -4.18 -22.45
CA LEU A 89 11.44 -4.52 -22.03
C LEU A 89 12.25 -3.28 -21.63
N ASP A 90 12.08 -2.16 -22.32
CA ASP A 90 12.79 -0.90 -22.04
C ASP A 90 12.21 -0.19 -20.81
N ALA A 91 10.93 -0.45 -20.49
CA ALA A 91 10.26 0.04 -19.29
C ALA A 91 10.61 -0.76 -18.01
N ILE A 92 11.31 -1.89 -18.11
CA ILE A 92 11.66 -2.74 -16.95
C ILE A 92 13.07 -2.40 -16.41
N THR A 93 13.92 -1.73 -17.19
CA THR A 93 15.36 -1.65 -16.95
C THR A 93 15.81 -0.57 -15.95
N VAL A 94 14.91 0.28 -15.43
CA VAL A 94 15.30 1.42 -14.59
C VAL A 94 14.52 1.45 -13.27
N CYS A 95 14.67 0.42 -12.43
CA CYS A 95 14.19 0.46 -11.04
C CYS A 95 14.97 -0.52 -10.16
N GLU A 96 15.58 -0.03 -9.08
CA GLU A 96 16.06 -0.84 -7.93
C GLU A 96 14.90 -1.41 -7.09
N ALA A 97 13.66 -0.97 -7.36
CA ALA A 97 12.46 -1.44 -6.68
C ALA A 97 11.80 -2.60 -7.43
N ASP A 98 11.20 -3.54 -6.70
CA ASP A 98 10.62 -4.81 -7.14
C ASP A 98 9.52 -4.76 -8.24
N TYR A 99 9.28 -3.59 -8.86
CA TYR A 99 8.21 -3.38 -9.84
C TYR A 99 8.69 -2.56 -11.05
N ALA A 100 8.27 -2.98 -12.25
CA ALA A 100 8.52 -2.28 -13.51
C ALA A 100 7.96 -0.84 -13.50
N ASP A 101 8.73 0.12 -14.01
CA ASP A 101 8.32 1.53 -14.10
C ASP A 101 9.00 2.24 -15.27
N VAL A 102 8.29 3.19 -15.87
CA VAL A 102 8.79 3.96 -17.02
C VAL A 102 9.65 5.14 -16.53
N PRO A 103 10.85 5.42 -17.09
CA PRO A 103 11.76 6.46 -16.59
C PRO A 103 11.33 7.91 -16.85
N CYS A 104 10.09 8.16 -17.29
CA CYS A 104 9.55 9.49 -17.53
C CYS A 104 9.30 10.25 -16.21
N ASP A 105 9.74 11.51 -16.12
CA ASP A 105 9.62 12.39 -14.94
C ASP A 105 8.96 13.74 -15.27
N SER A 106 8.25 13.85 -16.40
CA SER A 106 7.53 15.06 -16.80
C SER A 106 6.47 15.45 -15.75
N LEU A 107 6.73 16.54 -15.04
CA LEU A 107 5.84 17.06 -13.99
C LEU A 107 4.54 17.67 -14.54
N ASP A 108 4.55 18.05 -15.82
CA ASP A 108 3.39 18.57 -16.55
C ASP A 108 2.45 17.45 -17.02
N CYS A 109 2.87 16.19 -16.94
CA CYS A 109 2.04 15.06 -17.32
C CYS A 109 1.01 14.75 -16.22
N PRO A 110 -0.31 14.76 -16.51
CA PRO A 110 -1.32 14.45 -15.51
C PRO A 110 -1.21 13.00 -14.99
N VAL A 111 -0.65 12.08 -15.80
CA VAL A 111 -0.49 10.66 -15.47
C VAL A 111 0.65 10.43 -14.47
N TYR A 112 1.66 11.31 -14.44
CA TYR A 112 2.87 11.13 -13.64
C TYR A 112 2.56 10.88 -12.15
N TYR A 113 1.78 11.78 -11.53
CA TYR A 113 1.42 11.65 -10.12
C TYR A 113 0.41 10.53 -9.85
N GLU A 114 -0.42 10.18 -10.83
CA GLU A 114 -1.32 9.03 -10.70
C GLU A 114 -0.56 7.72 -10.67
N ARG A 115 0.45 7.58 -11.53
CA ARG A 115 1.37 6.43 -11.55
C ARG A 115 2.15 6.34 -10.24
N LEU A 116 2.69 7.45 -9.73
CA LEU A 116 3.40 7.47 -8.44
C LEU A 116 2.48 7.04 -7.28
N LYS A 117 1.22 7.48 -7.28
CA LYS A 117 0.22 7.03 -6.29
C LYS A 117 -0.05 5.53 -6.42
N ALA A 118 -0.26 5.04 -7.64
CA ALA A 118 -0.53 3.62 -7.90
C ALA A 118 0.66 2.73 -7.50
N LYS A 119 1.90 3.16 -7.75
CA LYS A 119 3.12 2.47 -7.30
C LYS A 119 3.14 2.32 -5.78
N LYS A 120 2.88 3.42 -5.06
CA LYS A 120 2.77 3.40 -3.59
C LYS A 120 1.62 2.53 -3.10
N ASP A 121 0.50 2.50 -3.82
CA ASP A 121 -0.63 1.66 -3.47
C ASP A 121 -0.28 0.16 -3.66
N VAL A 122 0.46 -0.21 -4.70
CA VAL A 122 0.94 -1.60 -4.91
C VAL A 122 1.92 -2.03 -3.82
N THR A 123 2.91 -1.21 -3.48
CA THR A 123 3.85 -1.48 -2.38
C THR A 123 3.15 -1.57 -1.03
N ALA A 124 2.06 -0.82 -0.84
CA ALA A 124 1.26 -0.91 0.37
C ALA A 124 0.31 -2.12 0.38
N THR A 125 0.10 -2.81 -0.73
CA THR A 125 -0.71 -4.03 -0.76
C THR A 125 0.13 -5.31 -0.77
N SER A 126 1.43 -5.23 -1.04
CA SER A 126 2.31 -6.41 -1.03
C SER A 126 2.56 -6.95 0.37
N SER A 127 2.54 -6.14 1.44
CA SER A 127 2.68 -6.71 2.79
C SER A 127 1.47 -7.54 3.23
N TYR A 128 0.35 -7.51 2.49
CA TYR A 128 -0.76 -8.43 2.72
C TYR A 128 -0.35 -9.89 2.52
N ASP A 129 0.71 -10.16 1.73
CA ASP A 129 1.20 -11.52 1.51
C ASP A 129 1.58 -12.20 2.84
N ASN A 130 2.18 -11.47 3.79
CA ASN A 130 2.49 -11.98 5.12
C ASN A 130 1.21 -12.35 5.91
N LEU A 131 0.21 -11.47 5.88
CA LEU A 131 -1.06 -11.68 6.58
C LEU A 131 -1.87 -12.85 5.97
N ILE A 132 -1.80 -13.02 4.66
CA ILE A 132 -2.48 -14.11 3.95
C ILE A 132 -1.82 -15.45 4.28
N ASN A 133 -0.49 -15.50 4.42
CA ASN A 133 0.23 -16.73 4.74
C ASN A 133 0.06 -17.18 6.21
N GLU A 134 -0.32 -16.28 7.11
CA GLU A 134 -0.52 -16.54 8.55
C GLU A 134 -1.95 -16.98 8.91
N LEU A 135 -2.92 -16.80 8.01
CA LEU A 135 -4.35 -17.14 8.19
C LEU A 135 -4.71 -18.52 7.64
#